data_AF-A0A2E1WYY2-F1
#
_entry.id   AF-A0A2E1WYY2-F1
#
_cell.length_a   1.000
_cell.length_b   1.000
_cell.length_c   1.000
_cell.angle_alpha   90.00
_cell.angle_beta   90.00
_cell.angle_gamma   90.00
#
_symmetry.space_group_name_H-M   'P 1'
#
loop_
_entity.id
_entity.type
_entity.pdbx_description
1 polymer ?
#
loop_
_entity_poly.entity_id
_entity_poly.type
_entity_poly.pdbx_seq_one_letter_code
_entity_poly.pdbx_strand_id
1 'polypeptide(L)'
;MFEKSLEQSIKNHVSAVLKSKNTPELPEDLIQTDSLGEVVEKLVILHIRMWMLEDAMAEANSDSELADLKRKVDICFKQKRPMFVAAINKMIDAAIINNKSLIEDSVKLYQGHQKK
;
A
#
# COMPACT_ATOMS: atom_id res chain seq x y z
N MET A 1 26.41 20.37 -5.91
CA MET A 1 26.42 20.84 -4.50
C MET A 1 25.19 20.35 -3.74
N PHE A 2 24.00 20.39 -4.36
CA PHE A 2 22.74 19.93 -3.78
C PHE A 2 22.71 18.42 -3.44
N GLU A 3 23.17 17.55 -4.35
CA GLU A 3 23.19 16.09 -4.14
C GLU A 3 24.00 15.67 -2.90
N LYS A 4 25.21 16.21 -2.75
CA LYS A 4 26.06 15.93 -1.59
C LYS A 4 25.43 16.40 -0.28
N SER A 5 24.69 17.52 -0.32
CA SER A 5 24.00 18.02 0.87
C SER A 5 22.78 17.16 1.22
N LEU A 6 22.06 16.65 0.22
CA LEU A 6 20.92 15.75 0.41
C LEU A 6 21.38 14.40 0.97
N GLU A 7 22.41 13.79 0.39
CA GLU A 7 22.98 12.53 0.86
C GLU A 7 23.47 12.63 2.31
N GLN A 8 24.13 13.73 2.66
CA GLN A 8 24.60 13.94 4.02
C GLN A 8 23.43 14.09 5.01
N SER A 9 22.35 14.78 4.60
CA SER A 9 21.13 14.89 5.40
C SER A 9 20.46 13.54 5.63
N ILE A 10 20.33 12.71 4.57
CA ILE A 10 19.78 11.36 4.65
C ILE A 10 20.63 10.51 5.61
N LYS A 11 21.97 10.54 5.45
CA LYS A 11 22.89 9.76 6.29
C LYS A 11 22.79 10.14 7.77
N ASN A 12 22.69 11.42 8.07
CA ASN A 12 22.54 11.92 9.44
C ASN A 12 21.20 11.48 10.05
N HIS A 13 20.11 11.58 9.28
CA HIS A 13 18.79 11.15 9.72
C HIS A 13 18.72 9.64 10.00
N VAL A 14 19.20 8.81 9.05
CA VAL A 14 19.27 7.36 9.22
C VAL A 14 20.09 6.98 10.45
N SER A 15 21.25 7.63 10.65
CA SER A 15 22.10 7.37 11.82
C SER A 15 21.43 7.74 13.14
N ALA A 16 20.61 8.78 13.16
CA ALA A 16 19.84 9.18 14.34
C ALA A 16 18.73 8.18 14.67
N VAL A 17 17.98 7.73 13.65
CA VAL A 17 16.91 6.73 13.79
C VAL A 17 17.48 5.39 14.26
N LEU A 18 18.60 4.93 13.70
CA LEU A 18 19.23 3.68 14.14
C LEU A 18 19.73 3.72 15.60
N LYS A 19 20.12 4.90 16.09
CA LYS A 19 20.55 5.08 17.49
C LYS A 19 19.41 5.08 18.48
N SER A 20 18.20 5.50 18.09
CA SER A 20 17.06 5.58 19.00
C SER A 20 16.46 4.21 19.35
N LYS A 21 16.90 3.12 18.70
CA LYS A 21 16.43 1.72 18.88
C LYS A 21 14.92 1.50 18.75
N ASN A 22 14.16 2.55 18.44
CA ASN A 22 12.76 2.44 18.12
C ASN A 22 12.64 1.97 16.68
N THR A 23 11.79 0.97 16.42
CA THR A 23 11.40 0.64 15.05
C THR A 23 10.73 1.89 14.47
N PRO A 24 11.26 2.50 13.41
CA PRO A 24 10.59 3.65 12.81
C PRO A 24 9.22 3.18 12.33
N GLU A 25 8.17 3.74 12.92
CA GLU A 25 6.83 3.56 12.40
C GLU A 25 6.82 4.15 10.99
N LEU A 26 6.38 3.34 10.03
CA LEU A 26 6.20 3.79 8.66
C LEU A 26 5.37 5.08 8.68
N PRO A 27 5.82 6.15 7.98
CA PRO A 27 5.20 7.47 8.08
C PRO A 27 3.68 7.38 7.89
N GLU A 28 2.94 8.05 8.77
CA GLU A 28 1.47 8.11 8.76
C GLU A 28 0.93 8.55 7.38
N ASP A 29 1.70 9.37 6.68
CA ASP A 29 1.34 9.98 5.39
C ASP A 29 1.59 9.10 4.15
N LEU A 30 1.97 7.82 4.29
CA LEU A 30 2.02 6.93 3.11
C LEU A 30 0.62 6.61 2.55
N ILE A 31 -0.44 6.95 3.30
CA ILE A 31 -1.84 6.95 2.84
C ILE A 31 -2.26 8.39 2.53
N GLN A 32 -1.41 9.15 1.85
CA GLN A 32 -1.82 10.45 1.32
C GLN A 32 -2.72 10.21 0.10
N THR A 33 -4.01 10.58 0.25
CA THR A 33 -5.11 10.63 -0.74
C THR A 33 -6.00 9.42 -0.91
N ASP A 34 -5.57 8.21 -0.57
CA ASP A 34 -6.43 7.04 -0.81
C ASP A 34 -7.55 6.91 0.23
N SER A 35 -8.76 6.66 -0.24
CA SER A 35 -9.87 6.26 0.61
C SER A 35 -9.78 4.81 1.07
N LEU A 36 -10.53 4.46 2.12
CA LEU A 36 -10.58 3.06 2.57
C LEU A 36 -11.01 2.13 1.42
N GLY A 37 -11.97 2.59 0.61
CA GLY A 37 -12.45 1.87 -0.58
C GLY A 37 -11.33 1.64 -1.59
N GLU A 38 -10.53 2.66 -1.89
CA GLU A 38 -9.41 2.57 -2.83
C GLU A 38 -8.31 1.62 -2.33
N VAL A 39 -7.99 1.63 -1.03
CA VAL A 39 -7.01 0.70 -0.44
C VAL A 39 -7.52 -0.74 -0.51
N VAL A 40 -8.80 -0.98 -0.23
CA VAL A 40 -9.43 -2.31 -0.36
C VAL A 40 -9.44 -2.76 -1.82
N GLU A 41 -9.77 -1.88 -2.77
CA GLU A 41 -9.72 -2.18 -4.20
C GLU A 41 -8.31 -2.61 -4.63
N LYS A 42 -7.28 -1.87 -4.22
CA LYS A 42 -5.88 -2.23 -4.50
C LYS A 42 -5.51 -3.60 -3.91
N LEU A 43 -6.00 -3.93 -2.72
CA LEU A 43 -5.79 -5.25 -2.09
C LEU A 43 -6.47 -6.38 -2.89
N VAL A 44 -7.68 -6.15 -3.39
CA VAL A 44 -8.42 -7.10 -4.23
C VAL A 44 -7.70 -7.32 -5.57
N ILE A 45 -7.31 -6.25 -6.25
CA ILE A 45 -6.53 -6.33 -7.51
C ILE A 45 -5.23 -7.11 -7.29
N LEU A 46 -4.56 -6.88 -6.16
CA LEU A 46 -3.34 -7.61 -5.82
C LEU A 46 -3.59 -9.12 -5.68
N HIS A 47 -4.70 -9.54 -5.06
CA HIS A 47 -5.04 -10.96 -4.91
C HIS A 47 -5.39 -11.60 -6.26
N ILE A 48 -6.14 -10.91 -7.11
CA ILE A 48 -6.44 -11.39 -8.48
C ILE A 48 -5.14 -11.59 -9.27
N ARG A 49 -4.21 -10.63 -9.20
CA ARG A 49 -2.90 -10.75 -9.85
C ARG A 49 -2.06 -11.90 -9.31
N MET A 50 -2.11 -12.14 -8.00
CA MET A 50 -1.41 -13.27 -7.37
C MET A 50 -1.95 -14.58 -7.92
N TRP A 51 -3.27 -14.72 -8.01
CA TRP A 51 -3.90 -15.91 -8.57
C TRP A 51 -3.51 -16.13 -10.05
N MET A 52 -3.49 -15.08 -10.86
CA MET A 52 -3.02 -15.16 -12.26
C MET A 52 -1.54 -15.56 -12.36
N LEU A 53 -0.69 -15.12 -11.43
CA LEU A 53 0.71 -15.53 -11.40
C LEU A 53 0.87 -16.99 -11.00
N GLU A 54 0.05 -17.48 -10.07
CA GLU A 54 0.03 -18.89 -9.67
C GLU A 54 -0.42 -19.81 -10.82
N ASP A 55 -1.40 -19.37 -11.60
CA ASP A 55 -1.85 -20.07 -12.81
C ASP A 55 -0.73 -20.13 -13.87
N ALA A 56 -0.09 -18.98 -14.16
CA ALA A 56 1.06 -18.92 -15.06
C ALA A 56 2.25 -19.77 -14.59
N MET A 57 2.43 -19.96 -13.28
CA MET A 57 3.46 -20.86 -12.76
C MET A 57 3.18 -22.33 -13.07
N ALA A 58 1.91 -22.73 -13.13
CA ALA A 58 1.52 -24.09 -13.51
C ALA A 58 1.80 -24.38 -14.99
N GLU A 59 1.77 -23.34 -15.84
CA GLU A 59 2.02 -23.43 -17.28
C GLU A 59 3.48 -23.14 -17.70
N ALA A 60 4.35 -22.81 -16.75
CA ALA A 60 5.74 -22.42 -17.02
C ALA A 60 6.53 -23.57 -17.67
N ASN A 61 7.23 -23.26 -18.76
CA ASN A 61 7.96 -24.26 -19.55
C ASN A 61 9.44 -24.35 -19.19
N SER A 62 9.93 -23.47 -18.33
CA SER A 62 11.34 -23.44 -17.91
C SER A 62 11.50 -23.06 -16.44
N ASP A 63 12.57 -23.57 -15.83
CA ASP A 63 12.91 -23.27 -14.43
C ASP A 63 13.22 -21.77 -14.22
N SER A 64 13.78 -21.11 -15.23
CA SER A 64 14.07 -19.66 -15.18
C SER A 64 12.77 -18.84 -15.11
N GLU A 65 11.80 -19.18 -15.96
CA GLU A 65 10.48 -18.54 -15.97
C GLU A 65 9.74 -18.79 -14.65
N LEU A 66 9.75 -20.04 -14.17
CA LEU A 66 9.14 -20.40 -12.90
C LEU A 66 9.77 -19.64 -11.72
N ALA A 67 11.10 -19.45 -11.72
CA ALA A 67 11.80 -18.68 -10.69
C ALA A 67 11.42 -17.19 -10.73
N ASP A 68 11.27 -16.61 -11.92
CA ASP A 68 10.81 -15.23 -12.10
C ASP A 68 9.38 -15.02 -11.60
N LEU A 69 8.47 -15.94 -11.92
CA LEU A 69 7.08 -15.89 -11.46
C LEU A 69 6.99 -16.05 -9.95
N LYS A 70 7.71 -17.01 -9.36
CA LYS A 70 7.81 -17.18 -7.89
C LYS A 70 8.28 -15.91 -7.20
N ARG A 71 9.28 -15.22 -7.77
CA ARG A 71 9.78 -13.94 -7.22
C ARG A 71 8.68 -12.87 -7.20
N LYS A 72 7.87 -12.79 -8.25
CA LYS A 72 6.73 -11.84 -8.32
C LYS A 72 5.66 -12.16 -7.28
N VAL A 73 5.28 -13.43 -7.15
CA VAL A 73 4.34 -13.89 -6.11
C VAL A 73 4.87 -13.55 -4.72
N ASP A 74 6.15 -13.79 -4.46
CA ASP A 74 6.80 -13.46 -3.20
C ASP A 74 6.74 -11.97 -2.88
N ILE A 75 6.96 -11.09 -3.85
CA ILE A 75 6.82 -9.63 -3.66
C ILE A 75 5.36 -9.27 -3.32
N CYS A 76 4.41 -9.84 -4.06
CA CYS A 76 2.98 -9.61 -3.80
C CYS A 76 2.58 -10.06 -2.39
N PHE A 77 3.02 -11.23 -1.95
CA PHE A 77 2.62 -11.84 -0.69
C PHE A 77 3.38 -11.29 0.53
N LYS A 78 4.70 -11.10 0.41
CA LYS A 78 5.56 -10.72 1.55
C LYS A 78 5.68 -9.21 1.73
N GLN A 79 5.45 -8.41 0.69
CA GLN A 79 5.61 -6.96 0.76
C GLN A 79 4.29 -6.22 0.55
N LYS A 80 3.65 -6.42 -0.61
CA LYS A 80 2.49 -5.60 -1.01
C LYS A 80 1.24 -5.90 -0.17
N ARG A 81 0.93 -7.18 0.04
CA ARG A 81 -0.25 -7.59 0.83
C ARG A 81 -0.17 -7.09 2.29
N PRO A 82 0.92 -7.32 3.04
CA PRO A 82 1.05 -6.81 4.42
C PRO A 82 0.98 -5.29 4.48
N MET A 83 1.56 -4.58 3.50
CA MET A 83 1.50 -3.13 3.42
C MET A 83 0.04 -2.62 3.31
N PHE A 84 -0.78 -3.20 2.42
CA PHE A 84 -2.19 -2.81 2.29
C PHE A 84 -3.03 -3.19 3.51
N VAL A 85 -2.79 -4.36 4.11
CA VAL A 85 -3.49 -4.76 5.34
C VAL A 85 -3.14 -3.82 6.50
N ALA A 86 -1.86 -3.47 6.64
CA ALA A 86 -1.42 -2.50 7.66
C ALA A 86 -2.05 -1.12 7.42
N ALA A 87 -2.17 -0.69 6.17
CA ALA A 87 -2.85 0.55 5.82
C ALA A 87 -4.33 0.51 6.23
N ILE A 88 -5.06 -0.56 5.89
CA ILE A 88 -6.47 -0.74 6.29
C ILE A 88 -6.62 -0.69 7.81
N ASN A 89 -5.78 -1.42 8.55
CA ASN A 89 -5.82 -1.41 10.02
C ASN A 89 -5.62 0.01 10.57
N LYS A 90 -4.59 0.73 10.09
CA LYS A 90 -4.34 2.11 10.50
C LYS A 90 -5.52 3.04 10.21
N MET A 91 -6.18 2.90 9.05
CA MET A 91 -7.34 3.72 8.69
C MET A 91 -8.53 3.45 9.62
N ILE A 92 -8.78 2.18 9.96
CA ILE A 92 -9.83 1.78 10.89
C ILE A 92 -9.52 2.31 12.30
N ASP A 93 -8.29 2.11 12.78
CA ASP A 93 -7.86 2.59 14.10
C ASP A 93 -7.99 4.11 14.20
N ALA A 94 -7.56 4.85 13.16
CA ALA A 94 -7.71 6.29 13.10
C ALA A 94 -9.18 6.73 13.11
N ALA A 95 -10.07 6.02 12.41
CA ALA A 95 -11.50 6.32 12.43
C ALA A 95 -12.13 6.09 13.82
N ILE A 96 -11.74 5.02 14.51
CA ILE A 96 -12.17 4.73 15.88
C ILE A 96 -11.69 5.84 16.84
N ILE A 97 -10.39 6.17 16.82
CA ILE A 97 -9.79 7.18 17.71
C ILE A 97 -10.43 8.55 17.51
N ASN A 98 -10.65 8.93 16.25
CA ASN A 98 -11.20 10.23 15.91
C ASN A 98 -12.73 10.28 15.89
N ASN A 99 -13.41 9.17 16.19
CA ASN A 99 -14.86 9.00 16.07
C ASN A 99 -15.41 9.50 14.73
N LYS A 100 -14.70 9.18 13.64
CA LYS A 100 -15.04 9.56 12.27
C LYS A 100 -15.64 8.37 11.52
N SER A 101 -16.58 8.65 10.63
CA SER A 101 -17.11 7.64 9.70
C SER A 101 -16.04 7.25 8.68
N LEU A 102 -15.99 5.96 8.34
CA LEU A 102 -15.21 5.43 7.21
C LEU A 102 -15.96 5.57 5.87
N ILE A 103 -17.25 5.93 5.92
CA ILE A 103 -18.06 6.17 4.74
C ILE A 103 -17.66 7.52 4.17
N GLU A 104 -17.26 7.51 2.90
CA GLU A 104 -16.98 8.74 2.18
C GLU A 104 -18.27 9.45 1.80
N ASP A 105 -18.26 10.78 1.92
CA ASP A 105 -19.32 11.60 1.39
C ASP A 105 -19.32 11.52 -0.14
N SER A 106 -20.38 10.94 -0.70
CA SER A 106 -20.56 10.91 -2.15
C SER A 106 -20.76 12.33 -2.68
N VAL A 107 -19.76 12.86 -3.39
CA VAL A 107 -19.86 14.13 -4.12
C VAL A 107 -20.79 14.05 -5.34
N LYS A 108 -21.20 12.84 -5.75
CA LYS A 108 -22.02 12.62 -6.94
C LYS A 108 -23.51 12.75 -6.62
N LEU A 109 -24.13 13.78 -7.19
CA LEU A 109 -25.57 13.96 -7.24
C LEU A 109 -26.16 13.10 -8.36
N TYR A 110 -26.54 11.85 -8.06
CA TYR A 110 -27.19 10.95 -9.04
C TYR A 110 -28.68 11.24 -9.25
N GLN A 111 -29.26 12.17 -8.48
CA GLN A 111 -30.62 12.66 -8.70
C GLN A 111 -30.56 13.78 -9.74
N GLY A 112 -30.90 13.42 -10.98
CA GLY A 112 -31.09 14.37 -12.07
C GLY A 112 -31.94 15.54 -11.61
N HIS A 113 -31.52 16.75 -11.95
CA HIS A 113 -32.27 17.98 -11.70
C HIS A 113 -33.72 17.82 -12.19
N GLN A 114 -34.63 17.51 -11.26
CA GLN A 114 -36.06 17.57 -11.56
C GLN A 114 -36.46 19.05 -11.60
N LYS A 115 -36.51 19.53 -12.85
CA LYS A 115 -37.41 20.53 -13.43
C LYS A 115 -37.65 21.81 -12.60
N LYS A 116 -37.05 22.91 -13.09
CA LYS A 116 -37.79 24.17 -13.14
C LYS A 116 -38.79 24.13 -14.29
#